data_AF-A0A933EXN1-F1
#
_entry.id   AF-A0A933EXN1-F1
#
_cell.length_a   1.000
_cell.length_b   1.000
_cell.length_c   1.000
_cell.angle_alpha   90.00
_cell.angle_beta   90.00
_cell.angle_gamma   90.00
#
_symmetry.space_group_name_H-M   'P 1'
#
loop_
_entity.id
_entity.type
_entity.pdbx_description
1 polymer ?
#
loop_
_entity_poly.entity_id
_entity_poly.type
_entity_poly.pdbx_seq_one_letter_code
_entity_poly.pdbx_strand_id
1 'polypeptide(L)'
;MSVQEGWEKALKHTEIVRPRVQPLHSFEATRMPYMFLAESSVNSGDTVVRKGEVVVERPAIFLPFPAPHFEGFHFQEEMKFNEDFLINFLLVRGITFPSLKYDNQTDSIDVFEGRLSQAIQHCLNRLQREEDIRTGLIMGTEDTWQFSVLIFICSQVARNADQDVKSFLEELRKRGGWLS
;
A
#
# COMPACT_ATOMS: atom_id res chain seq x y z
N MET A 1 8.46 0.26 -17.50
CA MET A 1 8.81 1.05 -16.31
C MET A 1 9.82 0.26 -15.52
N SER A 2 10.94 0.87 -15.13
CA SER A 2 11.90 0.25 -14.21
C SER A 2 11.38 0.26 -12.77
N VAL A 3 11.97 -0.54 -11.86
CA VAL A 3 11.63 -0.49 -10.42
C VAL A 3 11.78 0.93 -9.86
N GLN A 4 12.81 1.66 -10.31
CA GLN A 4 13.13 3.00 -9.83
C GLN A 4 12.03 3.98 -10.26
N GLU A 5 11.71 3.99 -11.55
CA GLU A 5 10.66 4.85 -12.10
C GLU A 5 9.30 4.56 -11.45
N GLY A 6 8.95 3.27 -11.28
CA GLY A 6 7.70 2.86 -10.66
C GLY A 6 7.64 3.24 -9.19
N TRP A 7 8.73 3.05 -8.45
CA TRP A 7 8.82 3.46 -7.05
C TRP A 7 8.73 4.98 -6.88
N GLU A 8 9.49 5.76 -7.66
CA GLU A 8 9.43 7.23 -7.60
C GLU A 8 8.05 7.76 -7.99
N LYS A 9 7.44 7.17 -9.03
CA LYS A 9 6.09 7.52 -9.45
C LYS A 9 5.09 7.23 -8.35
N ALA A 10 5.15 6.05 -7.73
CA ALA A 10 4.29 5.69 -6.61
C ALA A 10 4.50 6.64 -5.42
N LEU A 11 5.75 6.92 -5.04
CA LEU A 11 6.07 7.87 -3.96
C LEU A 11 5.48 9.26 -4.20
N LYS A 12 5.47 9.72 -5.46
CA LYS A 12 4.98 11.05 -5.80
C LYS A 12 3.45 11.15 -5.85
N HIS A 13 2.77 10.09 -6.28
CA HIS A 13 1.33 10.13 -6.56
C HIS A 13 0.48 9.35 -5.56
N THR A 14 1.09 8.53 -4.70
CA THR A 14 0.35 7.80 -3.66
C THR A 14 -0.07 8.76 -2.56
N GLU A 15 -1.37 8.83 -2.32
CA GLU A 15 -1.95 9.55 -1.20
C GLU A 15 -2.79 8.59 -0.35
N ILE A 16 -2.52 8.58 0.97
CA ILE A 16 -3.32 7.83 1.93
C ILE A 16 -4.45 8.77 2.39
N VAL A 17 -5.54 8.78 1.63
CA VAL A 17 -6.72 9.62 1.88
C VAL A 17 -7.30 9.32 3.27
N ARG A 18 -7.31 8.05 3.67
CA ARG A 18 -7.77 7.62 4.99
C ARG A 18 -6.92 6.47 5.52
N PRO A 19 -6.19 6.65 6.64
CA PRO A 19 -5.50 5.55 7.27
C PRO A 19 -6.46 4.65 8.08
N ARG A 20 -6.01 3.45 8.43
CA ARG A 20 -6.65 2.61 9.44
C ARG A 20 -6.46 3.22 10.84
N VAL A 21 -7.46 3.05 11.69
CA VAL A 21 -7.44 3.55 13.08
C VAL A 21 -6.91 2.51 14.08
N GLN A 22 -7.12 1.22 13.80
CA GLN A 22 -6.78 0.15 14.73
C GLN A 22 -5.25 -0.14 14.73
N PRO A 23 -4.66 -0.51 15.89
CA PRO A 23 -3.25 -0.88 15.98
C PRO A 23 -2.94 -2.25 15.36
N LEU A 24 -1.67 -2.54 15.13
CA LEU A 24 -1.23 -3.89 14.77
C LEU A 24 -1.34 -4.82 15.97
N HIS A 25 -1.78 -6.06 15.75
CA HIS A 25 -1.74 -7.09 16.78
C HIS A 25 -0.32 -7.69 16.85
N SER A 26 0.23 -7.79 18.06
CA SER A 26 1.61 -8.26 18.27
C SER A 26 1.78 -9.78 18.19
N PHE A 27 0.67 -10.54 18.27
CA PHE A 27 0.67 -12.00 18.38
C PHE A 27 -0.22 -12.72 17.37
N GLU A 28 -1.11 -12.01 16.68
CA GLU A 28 -2.05 -12.56 15.70
C GLU A 28 -1.84 -11.92 14.33
N ALA A 29 -2.26 -12.63 13.28
CA ALA A 29 -2.28 -12.10 11.93
C ALA A 29 -3.11 -10.80 11.91
N THR A 30 -2.48 -9.70 11.48
CA THR A 30 -3.15 -8.42 11.33
C THR A 30 -3.67 -8.26 9.91
N ARG A 31 -4.98 -8.15 9.82
CA ARG A 31 -5.72 -7.88 8.61
C ARG A 31 -5.78 -6.38 8.30
N MET A 32 -5.33 -6.00 7.12
CA MET A 32 -5.31 -4.62 6.63
C MET A 32 -6.10 -4.50 5.33
N PRO A 33 -7.44 -4.43 5.40
CA PRO A 33 -8.28 -4.19 4.24
C PRO A 33 -8.00 -2.80 3.65
N TYR A 34 -8.03 -2.69 2.33
CA TYR A 34 -7.80 -1.46 1.61
C TYR A 34 -8.74 -1.30 0.41
N MET A 35 -8.98 -0.05 0.07
CA MET A 35 -9.50 0.36 -1.24
C MET A 35 -8.45 1.24 -1.90
N PHE A 36 -8.04 0.87 -3.11
CA PHE A 36 -7.14 1.63 -3.95
C PHE A 36 -7.90 2.24 -5.14
N LEU A 37 -7.76 3.55 -5.34
CA LEU A 37 -8.42 4.30 -6.40
C LEU A 37 -7.38 4.90 -7.35
N ALA A 38 -7.64 4.79 -8.65
CA ALA A 38 -6.83 5.45 -9.68
C ALA A 38 -7.71 5.84 -10.87
N GLU A 39 -7.32 6.91 -11.57
CA GLU A 39 -7.93 7.21 -12.87
C GLU A 39 -7.71 6.04 -13.83
N SER A 40 -8.76 5.68 -14.58
CA SER A 40 -8.68 4.57 -15.53
C SER A 40 -7.79 4.93 -16.71
N SER A 41 -6.82 4.07 -17.00
CA SER A 41 -5.99 4.13 -18.20
C SER A 41 -6.75 3.75 -19.47
N VAL A 42 -7.90 3.05 -19.33
CA VAL A 42 -8.71 2.54 -20.45
C VAL A 42 -9.86 3.48 -20.79
N ASN A 43 -10.56 4.00 -19.79
CA ASN A 43 -11.69 4.92 -20.00
C ASN A 43 -11.43 6.28 -19.33
N SER A 44 -11.10 7.28 -20.15
CA SER A 44 -10.81 8.62 -19.66
C SER A 44 -12.02 9.24 -18.97
N GLY A 45 -11.86 9.59 -17.70
CA GLY A 45 -12.93 10.19 -16.88
C GLY A 45 -13.54 9.24 -15.87
N ASP A 46 -13.28 7.94 -15.98
CA ASP A 46 -13.68 6.93 -15.00
C ASP A 46 -12.56 6.62 -14.00
N THR A 47 -12.95 6.00 -12.89
CA THR A 47 -12.04 5.61 -11.81
C THR A 47 -12.06 4.11 -11.61
N VAL A 48 -10.88 3.49 -11.57
CA VAL A 48 -10.73 2.09 -11.17
C VAL A 48 -10.68 2.00 -9.65
N VAL A 49 -11.50 1.14 -9.08
CA VAL A 49 -11.59 0.86 -7.65
C VAL A 49 -11.15 -0.57 -7.41
N ARG A 50 -9.96 -0.74 -6.83
CA ARG A 50 -9.44 -2.04 -6.40
C ARG A 50 -9.72 -2.23 -4.92
N LYS A 51 -10.26 -3.38 -4.55
CA LYS A 51 -10.47 -3.79 -3.16
C LYS A 51 -9.61 -5.01 -2.87
N GLY A 52 -9.04 -5.05 -1.68
CA GLY A 52 -8.29 -6.19 -1.22
C GLY A 52 -7.93 -6.05 0.24
N GLU A 53 -7.16 -7.02 0.72
CA GLU A 53 -6.67 -7.07 2.08
C GLU A 53 -5.23 -7.54 2.07
N VAL A 54 -4.40 -6.91 2.91
CA VAL A 54 -3.07 -7.45 3.21
C VAL A 54 -3.10 -8.09 4.59
N VAL A 55 -2.78 -9.38 4.64
CA VAL A 55 -2.63 -10.13 5.89
C VAL A 55 -1.16 -10.10 6.29
N VAL A 56 -0.89 -9.55 7.48
CA VAL A 56 0.46 -9.44 8.03
C VAL A 56 0.61 -10.35 9.23
N GLU A 57 1.49 -11.33 9.12
CA GLU A 57 1.67 -12.37 10.13
C GLU A 57 3.13 -12.74 10.32
N ARG A 58 3.43 -13.40 11.44
CA ARG A 58 4.75 -13.96 11.65
C ARG A 58 4.94 -15.15 10.70
N PRO A 59 6.09 -15.26 10.03
CA PRO A 59 6.35 -16.39 9.15
C PRO A 59 6.33 -17.70 9.96
N ALA A 60 5.69 -18.74 9.41
CA ALA A 60 5.60 -20.05 10.05
C ALA A 60 6.96 -20.75 10.20
N ILE A 61 7.95 -20.35 9.39
CA ILE A 61 9.31 -20.88 9.40
C ILE A 61 10.26 -19.73 9.73
N PHE A 62 11.06 -19.89 10.78
CA PHE A 62 12.16 -18.98 11.08
C PHE A 62 13.28 -19.21 10.07
N LEU A 63 13.48 -18.23 9.18
CA LEU A 63 14.61 -18.24 8.27
C LEU A 63 15.88 -17.78 9.00
N PRO A 64 17.06 -18.35 8.66
CA PRO A 64 18.34 -17.95 9.26
C PRO A 64 18.72 -16.49 8.95
N PHE A 65 18.13 -15.90 7.90
CA PHE A 65 18.28 -14.50 7.55
C PHE A 65 16.90 -13.83 7.61
N PRO A 66 16.65 -12.93 8.58
CA PRO A 66 15.36 -12.26 8.69
C PRO A 66 15.17 -11.30 7.52
N ALA A 67 14.19 -11.61 6.66
CA ALA A 67 13.73 -10.76 5.57
C ALA A 67 12.19 -10.67 5.59
N PRO A 68 11.60 -9.59 5.07
CA PRO A 68 10.17 -9.57 4.76
C PRO A 68 9.85 -10.58 3.66
N HIS A 69 8.64 -11.14 3.70
CA HIS A 69 8.13 -11.99 2.62
C HIS A 69 6.86 -11.40 2.01
N PHE A 70 6.81 -11.24 0.70
CA PHE A 70 5.69 -10.64 -0.03
C PHE A 70 4.98 -11.68 -0.90
N GLU A 71 3.79 -12.12 -0.47
CA GLU A 71 2.92 -13.02 -1.23
C GLU A 71 1.74 -12.25 -1.84
N GLY A 72 1.18 -12.74 -2.95
CA GLY A 72 0.03 -12.10 -3.59
C GLY A 72 0.33 -10.75 -4.27
N PHE A 73 1.61 -10.36 -4.32
CA PHE A 73 2.10 -9.27 -5.15
C PHE A 73 2.63 -9.80 -6.48
N HIS A 74 2.16 -9.24 -7.58
CA HIS A 74 2.50 -9.63 -8.95
C HIS A 74 3.64 -8.77 -9.51
N PHE A 75 4.74 -8.61 -8.75
CA PHE A 75 5.86 -7.75 -9.15
C PHE A 75 6.55 -8.24 -10.43
N GLN A 76 6.65 -9.55 -10.61
CA GLN A 76 7.33 -10.11 -11.77
C GLN A 76 6.49 -9.92 -13.05
N GLU A 77 5.19 -10.17 -12.95
CA GLU A 77 4.24 -10.08 -14.06
C GLU A 77 3.96 -8.63 -14.46
N GLU A 78 3.70 -7.76 -13.48
CA GLU A 78 3.28 -6.38 -13.73
C GLU A 78 4.46 -5.41 -13.82
N MET A 79 5.57 -5.67 -13.12
CA MET A 79 6.68 -4.72 -12.96
C MET A 79 8.05 -5.24 -13.40
N LYS A 80 8.15 -6.51 -13.83
CA LYS A 80 9.37 -7.14 -14.39
C LYS A 80 10.57 -7.23 -13.43
N PHE A 81 10.32 -7.30 -12.13
CA PHE A 81 11.35 -7.60 -11.13
C PHE A 81 10.87 -8.62 -10.11
N ASN A 82 11.79 -9.32 -9.45
CA ASN A 82 11.46 -10.28 -8.40
C ASN A 82 11.53 -9.63 -7.00
N GLU A 83 10.98 -10.35 -6.03
CA GLU A 83 10.91 -9.92 -4.63
C GLU A 83 12.29 -9.59 -4.03
N ASP A 84 13.30 -10.43 -4.24
CA ASP A 84 14.66 -10.22 -3.75
C ASP A 84 15.26 -8.89 -4.23
N PHE A 85 15.02 -8.55 -5.50
CA PHE A 85 15.46 -7.30 -6.07
C PHE A 85 14.75 -6.11 -5.43
N LEU A 86 13.45 -6.21 -5.16
CA LEU A 86 12.70 -5.17 -4.45
C LEU A 86 13.23 -4.94 -3.04
N ILE A 87 13.44 -6.01 -2.28
CA ILE A 87 13.96 -5.94 -0.90
C ILE A 87 15.32 -5.24 -0.89
N ASN A 88 16.24 -5.65 -1.75
CA ASN A 88 17.55 -5.02 -1.87
C ASN A 88 17.46 -3.55 -2.33
N PHE A 89 16.58 -3.28 -3.29
CA PHE A 89 16.35 -1.93 -3.80
C PHE A 89 15.88 -0.95 -2.71
N LEU A 90 14.97 -1.40 -1.84
CA LEU A 90 14.46 -0.65 -0.70
C LEU A 90 15.52 -0.49 0.39
N LEU A 91 16.25 -1.56 0.70
CA LEU A 91 17.31 -1.55 1.72
C LEU A 91 18.41 -0.53 1.41
N VAL A 92 18.87 -0.45 0.16
CA VAL A 92 19.89 0.53 -0.28
C VAL A 92 19.40 1.98 -0.11
N ARG A 93 18.09 2.20 -0.02
CA ARG A 93 17.44 3.51 0.22
C ARG A 93 17.08 3.74 1.69
N GLY A 94 17.51 2.87 2.59
CA GLY A 94 17.22 2.97 4.03
C GLY A 94 15.78 2.60 4.39
N ILE A 95 15.07 1.89 3.50
CA ILE A 95 13.70 1.45 3.74
C ILE A 95 13.74 -0.02 4.14
N THR A 96 13.37 -0.31 5.39
CA THR A 96 13.32 -1.67 5.94
C THR A 96 11.90 -2.04 6.32
N PHE A 97 11.47 -3.21 5.88
CA PHE A 97 10.24 -3.84 6.37
C PHE A 97 10.60 -4.80 7.51
N PRO A 98 9.77 -4.88 8.56
CA PRO A 98 9.87 -5.96 9.52
C PRO A 98 9.89 -7.34 8.84
N SER A 99 10.62 -8.29 9.41
CA SER A 99 10.66 -9.68 8.93
C SER A 99 9.35 -10.39 9.29
N LEU A 100 8.32 -10.05 8.52
CA LEU A 100 6.97 -10.58 8.58
C LEU A 100 6.56 -11.05 7.18
N LYS A 101 5.54 -11.90 7.14
CA LYS A 101 4.85 -12.24 5.90
C LYS A 101 3.78 -11.18 5.62
N TYR A 102 3.73 -10.71 4.38
CA TYR A 102 2.76 -9.75 3.84
C TYR A 102 2.05 -10.42 2.66
N ASP A 103 0.86 -10.94 2.89
CA ASP A 103 0.05 -11.61 1.87
C ASP A 103 -1.03 -10.66 1.34
N ASN A 104 -0.88 -10.19 0.10
CA ASN A 104 -1.82 -9.30 -0.57
C ASN A 104 -2.89 -10.09 -1.34
N GLN A 105 -4.11 -10.04 -0.84
CA GLN A 105 -5.26 -10.70 -1.43
C GLN A 105 -6.12 -9.64 -2.13
N THR A 106 -6.16 -9.68 -3.46
CA THR A 106 -7.02 -8.77 -4.24
C THR A 106 -8.40 -9.40 -4.39
N ASP A 107 -9.43 -8.72 -3.86
CA ASP A 107 -10.80 -9.23 -3.81
C ASP A 107 -11.59 -8.89 -5.07
N SER A 108 -11.55 -7.63 -5.48
CA SER A 108 -12.31 -7.15 -6.64
C SER A 108 -11.64 -5.97 -7.32
N ILE A 109 -11.90 -5.85 -8.62
CA ILE A 109 -11.55 -4.69 -9.43
C ILE A 109 -12.85 -4.22 -10.08
N ASP A 110 -13.31 -3.04 -9.67
CA ASP A 110 -14.54 -2.41 -10.13
C ASP A 110 -14.23 -1.12 -10.87
N VAL A 111 -15.17 -0.65 -11.70
CA VAL A 111 -15.11 0.67 -12.33
C VAL A 111 -16.19 1.55 -11.75
N PHE A 112 -15.81 2.74 -11.31
CA PHE A 112 -16.70 3.81 -10.91
C PHE A 112 -16.81 4.81 -12.05
N GLU A 113 -18.02 5.01 -12.56
CA GLU A 113 -18.32 6.01 -13.59
C GLU A 113 -18.20 7.40 -12.98
N GLY A 114 -17.15 8.14 -13.39
CA GLY A 114 -16.85 9.47 -12.87
C GLY A 114 -15.43 9.64 -12.33
N ARG A 115 -15.10 10.90 -12.09
CA ARG A 115 -13.72 11.33 -11.81
C ARG A 115 -13.25 10.83 -10.44
N LEU A 116 -11.92 10.74 -10.29
CA LEU A 116 -11.27 10.25 -9.07
C LEU A 116 -11.77 10.95 -7.80
N SER A 117 -11.96 12.26 -7.83
CA SER A 117 -12.48 13.03 -6.69
C SER A 117 -13.89 12.61 -6.27
N GLN A 118 -14.76 12.28 -7.23
CA GLN A 118 -16.11 11.80 -6.96
C GLN A 118 -16.09 10.38 -6.39
N ALA A 119 -15.23 9.51 -6.94
CA ALA A 119 -15.03 8.16 -6.43
C ALA A 119 -14.50 8.16 -4.99
N ILE A 120 -13.53 9.03 -4.67
CA ILE A 120 -13.00 9.20 -3.31
C ILE A 120 -14.13 9.58 -2.34
N GLN A 121 -14.92 10.61 -2.67
CA GLN A 121 -16.04 11.02 -1.82
C GLN A 121 -17.10 9.92 -1.69
N HIS A 122 -17.38 9.19 -2.77
CA HIS A 122 -18.29 8.04 -2.73
C HIS A 122 -17.80 6.95 -1.77
N CYS A 123 -16.53 6.55 -1.88
CA CYS A 123 -15.90 5.55 -1.01
C CYS A 123 -15.85 6.00 0.46
N LEU A 124 -15.48 7.26 0.74
CA LEU A 124 -15.49 7.81 2.09
C LEU A 124 -16.89 7.78 2.72
N ASN A 125 -17.90 8.22 1.98
CA ASN A 125 -19.28 8.21 2.44
C ASN A 125 -19.79 6.79 2.71
N ARG A 126 -19.38 5.81 1.89
CA ARG A 126 -19.74 4.40 2.10
C ARG A 126 -19.10 3.86 3.38
N LEU A 127 -17.78 4.05 3.54
CA LEU A 127 -17.05 3.65 4.74
C LEU A 127 -17.62 4.27 6.01
N GLN A 128 -18.05 5.53 5.96
CA GLN A 128 -18.67 6.20 7.09
C GLN A 128 -20.04 5.60 7.42
N ARG A 129 -20.89 5.32 6.42
CA ARG A 129 -22.21 4.69 6.63
C ARG A 129 -22.12 3.28 7.19
N GLU A 130 -21.07 2.55 6.82
CA GLU A 130 -20.79 1.19 7.31
C GLU A 130 -20.07 1.19 8.67
N GLU A 131 -19.75 2.37 9.22
CA GLU A 131 -18.94 2.55 10.43
C GLU A 131 -17.59 1.79 10.37
N ASP A 132 -17.05 1.61 9.16
CA ASP A 132 -15.84 0.81 8.95
C ASP A 132 -14.58 1.63 9.27
N ILE A 133 -14.00 1.38 10.44
CA ILE A 133 -12.74 2.00 10.90
C ILE A 133 -11.47 1.23 10.51
N ARG A 134 -11.61 0.08 9.84
CA ARG A 134 -10.52 -0.86 9.55
C ARG A 134 -9.94 -0.65 8.15
N THR A 135 -10.79 -0.35 7.18
CA THR A 135 -10.38 -0.24 5.78
C THR A 135 -9.68 1.08 5.47
N GLY A 136 -8.46 0.97 4.93
CA GLY A 136 -7.71 2.11 4.41
C GLY A 136 -8.23 2.57 3.04
N LEU A 137 -8.18 3.87 2.78
CA LEU A 137 -8.46 4.44 1.47
C LEU A 137 -7.17 5.07 0.91
N ILE A 138 -6.74 4.57 -0.24
CA ILE A 138 -5.50 4.94 -0.90
C ILE A 138 -5.87 5.40 -2.32
N MET A 139 -5.19 6.42 -2.82
CA MET A 139 -5.21 6.76 -4.23
C MET A 139 -3.80 6.79 -4.80
N GLY A 140 -3.68 6.60 -6.12
CA GLY A 140 -2.42 6.66 -6.83
C GLY A 140 -2.60 6.46 -8.32
N THR A 141 -1.54 6.02 -8.99
CA THR A 141 -1.59 5.69 -10.42
C THR A 141 -1.85 4.21 -10.63
N GLU A 142 -2.67 3.90 -11.64
CA GLU A 142 -3.13 2.53 -11.91
C GLU A 142 -1.98 1.55 -12.13
N ASP A 143 -0.91 1.96 -12.81
CA ASP A 143 0.25 1.13 -13.14
C ASP A 143 1.24 0.93 -11.97
N THR A 144 1.03 1.61 -10.84
CA THR A 144 1.89 1.47 -9.65
C THR A 144 1.11 1.13 -8.38
N TRP A 145 -0.10 0.60 -8.53
CA TRP A 145 -1.01 0.34 -7.41
C TRP A 145 -0.39 -0.56 -6.32
N GLN A 146 0.39 -1.58 -6.71
CA GLN A 146 1.06 -2.49 -5.76
C GLN A 146 2.07 -1.75 -4.87
N PHE A 147 2.80 -0.77 -5.42
CA PHE A 147 3.67 0.09 -4.63
C PHE A 147 2.88 1.00 -3.70
N SER A 148 1.74 1.53 -4.15
CA SER A 148 0.85 2.32 -3.28
C SER A 148 0.33 1.52 -2.10
N VAL A 149 -0.01 0.25 -2.30
CA VAL A 149 -0.39 -0.69 -1.24
C VAL A 149 0.78 -0.94 -0.28
N LEU A 150 2.00 -1.19 -0.79
CA LEU A 150 3.20 -1.32 0.04
C LEU A 150 3.48 -0.08 0.89
N ILE A 151 3.40 1.12 0.29
CA ILE A 151 3.58 2.39 1.00
C ILE A 151 2.53 2.53 2.11
N PHE A 152 1.28 2.19 1.81
CA PHE A 152 0.22 2.18 2.82
C PHE A 152 0.56 1.23 3.97
N ILE A 153 0.89 -0.03 3.69
CA ILE A 153 1.25 -1.02 4.74
C ILE A 153 2.41 -0.50 5.58
N CYS A 154 3.49 -0.03 4.95
CA CYS A 154 4.63 0.58 5.63
C CYS A 154 4.19 1.67 6.60
N SER A 155 3.32 2.58 6.15
CA SER A 155 2.83 3.68 6.97
C SER A 155 2.01 3.19 8.19
N GLN A 156 1.25 2.10 8.03
CA GLN A 156 0.42 1.56 9.12
C GLN A 156 1.27 0.77 10.11
N VAL A 157 2.28 0.06 9.62
CA VAL A 157 3.25 -0.67 10.44
C VAL A 157 4.12 0.32 11.23
N ALA A 158 4.58 1.40 10.60
CA ALA A 158 5.38 2.45 11.23
C ALA A 158 4.69 3.15 12.41
N ARG A 159 3.36 3.34 12.32
CA ARG A 159 2.57 3.94 13.39
C ARG A 159 2.53 3.08 14.66
N ASN A 160 2.93 1.82 14.56
CA ASN A 160 2.88 0.82 15.63
C ASN A 160 4.27 0.21 15.96
N ALA A 161 5.35 0.57 15.26
CA ALA A 161 6.69 -0.06 15.36
C ALA A 161 7.87 0.94 15.38
N ASP A 162 9.08 0.40 15.57
CA ASP A 162 10.37 1.05 15.91
C ASP A 162 10.84 2.27 15.09
N GLN A 163 11.89 2.90 15.59
CA GLN A 163 12.50 4.18 15.18
C GLN A 163 12.91 4.26 13.69
N ASP A 164 13.20 3.13 13.03
CA ASP A 164 13.62 3.07 11.62
C ASP A 164 12.48 3.35 10.64
N VAL A 165 11.27 2.84 10.90
CA VAL A 165 10.13 3.07 10.02
C VAL A 165 9.61 4.51 10.13
N LYS A 166 9.85 5.16 11.27
CA LYS A 166 9.58 6.59 11.46
C LYS A 166 10.45 7.45 10.53
N SER A 167 11.71 7.07 10.30
CA SER A 167 12.62 7.79 9.40
C SER A 167 12.13 7.75 7.94
N PHE A 168 11.62 6.61 7.49
CA PHE A 168 10.97 6.49 6.17
C PHE A 168 9.70 7.35 6.06
N LEU A 169 8.84 7.35 7.09
CA LEU A 169 7.66 8.22 7.13
C LEU A 169 8.02 9.71 7.11
N GLU A 170 9.07 10.11 7.82
CA GLU A 170 9.57 11.48 7.77
C GLU A 170 10.06 11.85 6.37
N GLU A 171 10.68 10.93 5.65
CA GLU A 171 11.10 11.13 4.27
C GLU A 171 9.91 11.23 3.30
N LEU A 172 8.89 10.39 3.45
CA LEU A 172 7.61 10.55 2.75
C LEU A 172 6.97 11.92 3.04
N ARG A 173 6.95 12.35 4.30
CA ARG A 173 6.39 13.64 4.71
C ARG A 173 7.20 14.82 4.16
N LYS A 174 8.52 14.73 4.14
CA LYS A 174 9.42 15.76 3.56
C LYS A 174 9.28 15.85 2.05
N ARG A 175 8.99 14.75 1.36
CA ARG A 175 8.83 14.70 -0.10
C ARG A 175 7.40 14.98 -0.59
N GLY A 176 6.38 14.69 0.23
CA GLY A 176 4.95 14.95 -0.03
C GLY A 176 4.41 16.27 0.53
N GLY A 177 5.27 17.24 0.82
CA GLY A 177 4.90 18.51 1.44
C GLY A 177 4.08 19.44 0.54
N TRP A 178 2.78 19.19 0.43
CA TRP A 178 1.73 20.21 0.23
C TRP A 178 0.48 19.81 1.03
N LEU A 179 0.45 20.21 2.30
CA LEU A 179 -0.80 20.54 2.98
C LEU A 179 -0.75 22.06 3.18
N SER A 180 -1.45 22.78 2.31
CA SER A 180 -1.95 24.14 2.57
C SER A 180 -3.37 24.00 3.08
#